data_AF-A0A841B4L3-F1
#
_entry.id   AF-A0A841B4L3-F1
#
_cell.length_a   1.000
_cell.length_b   1.000
_cell.length_c   1.000
_cell.angle_alpha   90.00
_cell.angle_beta   90.00
_cell.angle_gamma   90.00
#
_symmetry.space_group_name_H-M   'P 1'
#
loop_
_entity.id
_entity.type
_entity.pdbx_description
1 polymer ?
#
loop_
_entity_poly.entity_id
_entity_poly.type
_entity_poly.pdbx_seq_one_letter_code
_entity_poly.pdbx_strand_id
1 'polypeptide(L)' 'MQTALNSRVIIEQAKGVLAERLRISVDEAFGVLRAYARTNHVRILAVANGIIDRTVELPR' A
#
# COMPACT_ATOMS: atom_id res chain seq x y z
N MET A 1 -12.28 1.12 -18.35
CA MET A 1 -11.48 -0.07 -17.97
C MET A 1 -10.05 0.27 -17.55
N GLN A 2 -9.41 1.33 -18.07
CA GLN A 2 -8.04 1.74 -17.68
C GLN A 2 -7.82 2.02 -16.18
N THR A 3 -8.78 2.64 -15.50
CA THR A 3 -8.63 3.10 -14.09
C THR A 3 -8.39 1.95 -13.11
N ALA A 4 -9.02 0.79 -13.35
CA ALA A 4 -8.85 -0.40 -12.52
C ALA A 4 -7.45 -1.02 -12.69
N LEU A 5 -6.92 -1.03 -13.92
CA LEU A 5 -5.58 -1.53 -14.22
C LEU A 5 -4.50 -0.65 -13.57
N ASN A 6 -4.62 0.67 -13.70
CA ASN A 6 -3.70 1.61 -13.07
C ASN A 6 -3.71 1.47 -11.55
N SER A 7 -4.89 1.27 -10.95
CA SER A 7 -5.02 1.07 -9.50
C SER A 7 -4.30 -0.21 -9.04
N ARG A 8 -4.31 -1.28 -9.85
CA ARG A 8 -3.61 -2.53 -9.53
C ARG A 8 -2.10 -2.34 -9.51
N VAL A 9 -1.55 -1.67 -10.52
CA VAL A 9 -0.09 -1.43 -10.61
C VAL A 9 0.42 -0.69 -9.38
N ILE A 10 -0.28 0.38 -8.96
CA ILE A 10 0.09 1.17 -7.79
C ILE A 10 0.03 0.33 -6.49
N ILE A 11 -0.99 -0.51 -6.33
CA ILE A 11 -1.12 -1.37 -5.14
C ILE A 11 0.01 -2.42 -5.11
N GLU A 12 0.34 -3.05 -6.24
CA GLU A 12 1.42 -4.04 -6.32
C GLU A 12 2.79 -3.42 -6.04
N GLN A 13 3.05 -2.21 -6.54
CA GLN A 13 4.28 -1.48 -6.24
C GLN A 13 4.39 -1.16 -4.75
N ALA A 14 3.32 -0.64 -4.13
CA ALA A 14 3.31 -0.35 -2.71
C ALA A 14 3.52 -1.61 -1.85
N LYS A 15 2.94 -2.75 -2.24
CA LYS A 15 3.20 -4.04 -1.59
C LYS A 15 4.69 -4.41 -1.63
N GLY A 16 5.35 -4.24 -2.78
CA GLY A 16 6.78 -4.51 -2.94
C GLY A 16 7.64 -3.66 -2.00
N VAL A 17 7.36 -2.35 -1.94
CA VAL A 17 8.05 -1.42 -1.03
C VAL A 17 7.89 -1.83 0.43
N LEU A 18 6.68 -2.22 0.84
CA LEU A 18 6.43 -2.66 2.23
C LEU A 18 7.04 -4.01 2.55
N ALA A 19 6.96 -4.97 1.64
CA ALA A 19 7.56 -6.29 1.80
C ALA A 19 9.08 -6.17 2.02
N GLU A 20 9.76 -5.33 1.23
CA GLU A 20 11.18 -5.02 1.40
C GLU A 20 11.45 -4.34 2.74
N ARG A 21 10.76 -3.22 3.02
CA ARG A 21 11.01 -2.38 4.20
C ARG A 21 10.76 -3.11 5.52
N LEU A 22 9.70 -3.91 5.58
CA LEU A 22 9.26 -4.59 6.80
C LEU A 22 9.79 -6.03 6.88
N ARG A 23 10.45 -6.53 5.83
CA ARG A 23 10.90 -7.93 5.70
C ARG A 23 9.77 -8.94 5.93
N ILE A 24 8.65 -8.70 5.25
CA ILE A 24 7.44 -9.52 5.27
C ILE A 24 7.10 -9.98 3.85
N SER A 25 6.19 -10.95 3.73
CA SER A 25 5.65 -11.35 2.43
C SER A 25 4.81 -10.25 1.78
N VAL A 26 4.65 -10.32 0.46
CA VAL A 26 3.76 -9.42 -0.30
C VAL A 26 2.30 -9.53 0.11
N ASP A 27 1.86 -10.69 0.64
CA ASP A 27 0.50 -10.90 1.14
C ASP A 27 0.31 -10.20 2.49
N GLU A 28 1.27 -10.33 3.40
CA GLU A 28 1.29 -9.58 4.66
C GLU A 28 1.32 -8.06 4.40
N ALA A 29 2.12 -7.61 3.43
CA ALA A 29 2.17 -6.20 3.01
C ALA A 29 0.80 -5.68 2.54
N PHE A 30 0.02 -6.50 1.82
CA PHE A 30 -1.35 -6.11 1.45
C PHE A 30 -2.27 -5.99 2.67
N GLY A 31 -2.10 -6.88 3.66
CA GLY A 31 -2.75 -6.78 4.97
C GLY A 31 -2.46 -5.45 5.66
N VAL A 32 -1.20 -5.01 5.66
CA VAL A 32 -0.78 -3.72 6.23
C VAL A 32 -1.45 -2.54 5.51
N LEU A 33 -1.43 -2.51 4.17
CA LEU A 33 -2.12 -1.46 3.39
C LEU A 33 -3.61 -1.37 3.73
N ARG A 34 -4.28 -2.53 3.81
CA ARG A 34 -5.71 -2.63 4.15
C ARG A 34 -5.99 -2.15 5.57
N ALA A 35 -5.17 -2.56 6.53
CA ALA A 35 -5.32 -2.17 7.93
C ALA A 35 -5.14 -0.66 8.11
N TYR A 36 -4.12 -0.07 7.50
CA TYR A 36 -3.89 1.38 7.55
C TYR A 36 -5.04 2.14 6.90
N ALA A 37 -5.46 1.74 5.70
CA ALA A 37 -6.57 2.38 4.98
C ALA A 37 -7.86 2.37 5.79
N ARG A 38 -8.18 1.22 6.40
CA ARG A 38 -9.37 1.07 7.24
C ARG A 38 -9.30 1.92 8.51
N THR A 39 -8.17 1.89 9.21
CA THR A 39 -7.99 2.61 10.49
C THR A 39 -8.05 4.12 10.29
N ASN A 40 -7.51 4.61 9.17
CA ASN A 40 -7.47 6.04 8.86
C ASN A 40 -8.65 6.52 7.99
N HIS A 41 -9.61 5.65 7.68
CA HIS A 41 -10.75 5.95 6.81
C HIS A 41 -10.37 6.56 5.44
N VAL A 42 -9.25 6.10 4.86
CA VAL A 42 -8.75 6.56 3.56
C VAL A 42 -8.83 5.45 2.52
N ARG A 43 -8.83 5.82 1.23
CA ARG A 43 -8.79 4.85 0.14
C ARG A 43 -7.44 4.13 0.12
N ILE A 44 -7.45 2.80 -0.04
CA ILE A 44 -6.22 2.00 -0.14
C ILE A 44 -5.27 2.49 -1.23
N LEU A 45 -5.81 2.99 -2.35
CA LEU A 45 -5.02 3.58 -3.43
C LEU A 45 -4.28 4.84 -2.99
N ALA A 46 -4.88 5.67 -2.12
CA ALA A 46 -4.21 6.84 -1.57
C ALA A 46 -3.06 6.44 -0.64
N VAL A 47 -3.25 5.39 0.17
CA VAL A 47 -2.18 4.83 1.01
C VAL A 47 -1.05 4.29 0.14
N ALA A 48 -1.37 3.52 -0.90
CA ALA A 48 -0.39 2.94 -1.80
C ALA A 48 0.46 4.01 -2.50
N ASN A 49 -0.15 5.08 -3.01
CA ASN A 49 0.59 6.23 -3.54
C ASN A 49 1.48 6.85 -2.46
N GLY A 50 0.97 7.08 -1.25
CA GLY A 50 1.75 7.67 -0.17
C GLY A 50 2.93 6.79 0.30
N ILE A 51 2.83 5.47 0.18
CA ILE A 51 3.95 4.56 0.43
C ILE A 51 5.02 4.69 -0.66
N ILE A 52 4.62 4.71 -1.94
CA ILE A 52 5.54 4.88 -3.08
C ILE A 52 6.27 6.23 -3.00
N ASP A 53 5.52 7.28 -2.70
CA ASP A 53 6.03 8.65 -2.56
C ASP A 53 6.77 8.88 -1.22
N ARG A 54 6.79 7.88 -0.33
CA ARG A 54 7.39 7.93 1.02
C ARG A 54 6.81 9.03 1.92
N THR A 55 5.55 9.38 1.71
CA THR A 55 4.80 10.39 2.49
C THR A 55 3.93 9.78 3.59
N VAL A 56 3.68 8.47 3.55
CA VAL A 56 3.00 7.73 4.62
C VAL A 56 4.04 7.06 5.50
N GLU A 57 4.10 7.47 6.77
CA GLU A 57 4.82 6.75 7.81
C GLU A 57 3.90 5.69 8.42
N LEU A 58 4.28 4.42 8.25
CA LEU A 58 3.63 3.35 8.99
C LEU A 58 4.06 3.41 10.45
N PRO A 59 3.13 3.29 11.41
CA PRO A 59 3.49 3.12 12.81
C PRO A 59 4.38 1.87 12.95
N ARG A 60 5.45 2.01 13.75
CA ARG A 60 6.43 0.95 14.00
C ARG A 60 5.83 -0.22 14.77
#